data_AF-A0A0K0XB01-F1
#
_entry.id   AF-A0A0K0XB01-F1
#
_cell.length_a   1.000
_cell.length_b   1.000
_cell.length_c   1.000
_cell.angle_alpha   90.00
_cell.angle_beta   90.00
_cell.angle_gamma   90.00
#
_symmetry.space_group_name_H-M   'P 1'
#
loop_
_entity.id
_entity.type
_entity.pdbx_description
1 polymer ?
#
loop_
_entity_poly.entity_id
_entity_poly.type
_entity_poly.pdbx_seq_one_letter_code
_entity_poly.pdbx_strand_id
1 'polypeptide(L)'
;MPHFTHPAATAEYDGGGALVGIRYDYPAADNILLRDVVPLLEEAGVDLVYSGHNHLWNRFVSPAGVHYLEGSNTGNSFGAFHPRSGRTRPAPSAPWNTEDVVRQGNPGGLPPVLPILAPRCDEAGRPQPFVADGNLVVFHALHTGRGTVTSWYVDLNSADHRVVRFDEFTL
;
A
#
# COMPACT_ATOMS: atom_id res chain seq x y z
N MET A 1 3.58 0.88 -3.13
CA MET A 1 4.92 1.25 -2.66
C MET A 1 5.69 1.86 -3.83
N PRO A 2 6.26 3.06 -3.68
CA PRO A 2 7.13 3.65 -4.69
C PRO A 2 8.43 2.85 -4.84
N HIS A 3 9.04 2.90 -6.02
CA HIS A 3 10.37 2.34 -6.25
C HIS A 3 11.42 3.31 -5.72
N PHE A 4 11.80 3.14 -4.45
CA PHE A 4 12.88 3.92 -3.84
C PHE A 4 14.21 3.27 -4.19
N THR A 5 14.72 3.57 -5.38
CA THR A 5 15.99 3.07 -5.88
C THR A 5 16.71 4.17 -6.66
N HIS A 6 18.02 4.02 -6.84
CA HIS A 6 18.76 4.90 -7.72
C HIS A 6 18.31 4.71 -9.18
N PRO A 7 18.10 5.80 -9.92
CA PRO A 7 17.61 5.70 -11.30
C PRO A 7 18.70 5.14 -12.22
N ALA A 8 18.36 4.14 -13.03
CA ALA A 8 19.23 3.56 -14.04
C ALA A 8 18.99 4.26 -15.39
N ALA A 9 19.95 5.09 -15.82
CA ALA A 9 19.83 5.88 -17.03
C ALA A 9 20.16 5.07 -18.29
N THR A 10 19.31 5.16 -19.31
CA THR A 10 19.55 4.67 -20.66
C THR A 10 19.51 5.84 -21.64
N ALA A 11 20.63 6.11 -22.32
CA ALA A 11 20.67 7.10 -23.38
C ALA A 11 19.97 6.58 -24.64
N GLU A 12 19.11 7.41 -25.23
CA GLU A 12 18.35 7.09 -26.43
C GLU A 12 18.87 7.92 -27.60
N TYR A 13 19.15 7.26 -28.71
CA TYR A 13 19.72 7.87 -29.92
C TYR A 13 18.79 7.67 -31.11
N ASP A 14 18.75 8.65 -32.02
CA ASP A 14 18.07 8.51 -33.30
C ASP A 14 18.89 7.68 -34.31
N GLY A 15 18.32 7.47 -35.51
CA GLY A 15 18.99 6.74 -36.59
C GLY A 15 20.24 7.42 -37.15
N GLY A 16 20.46 8.71 -36.84
CA GLY A 16 21.68 9.46 -37.17
C GLY A 16 22.73 9.44 -36.05
N GLY A 17 22.44 8.78 -34.92
CA GLY A 17 23.33 8.72 -33.76
C GLY A 17 23.29 9.97 -32.86
N ALA A 18 22.32 10.88 -33.06
CA ALA A 18 22.14 12.02 -32.17
C ALA A 18 21.37 11.59 -30.91
N LEU A 19 21.80 12.09 -29.73
CA LEU A 19 21.09 11.85 -28.47
C LEU A 19 19.74 12.57 -28.50
N VAL A 20 18.65 11.81 -28.30
CA VAL A 20 17.27 12.34 -28.31
C VAL A 20 16.58 12.24 -26.96
N GLY A 21 17.11 11.44 -26.03
CA GLY A 21 16.48 11.24 -24.74
C GLY A 21 17.37 10.52 -23.72
N ILE A 22 16.96 10.60 -22.46
CA ILE A 22 17.45 9.76 -21.38
C ILE A 22 16.23 9.15 -20.69
N ARG A 23 16.10 7.84 -20.77
CA ARG A 23 15.10 7.07 -20.03
C ARG A 23 15.68 6.63 -18.70
N TYR A 24 14.86 6.64 -17.65
CA TYR A 24 15.26 6.15 -16.33
C TYR A 24 14.36 4.98 -15.92
N ASP A 25 14.99 3.85 -15.66
CA ASP A 25 14.36 2.70 -15.04
C ASP A 25 14.67 2.68 -13.53
N TYR A 26 13.77 2.08 -12.74
CA TYR A 26 13.85 2.02 -11.28
C TYR A 26 13.78 0.55 -10.84
N PRO A 27 14.92 -0.17 -10.83
CA PRO A 27 14.95 -1.61 -10.56
C PRO A 27 14.26 -1.98 -9.24
N ALA A 28 13.28 -2.87 -9.29
CA ALA A 28 12.50 -3.27 -8.12
C ALA A 28 13.35 -4.03 -7.10
N ALA A 29 14.33 -4.81 -7.58
CA ALA A 29 15.27 -5.56 -6.74
C ALA A 29 16.15 -4.66 -5.85
N ASP A 30 16.36 -3.41 -6.26
CA ASP A 30 17.17 -2.43 -5.53
C ASP A 30 16.33 -1.46 -4.69
N ASN A 31 15.06 -1.79 -4.41
CA ASN A 31 14.22 -0.94 -3.58
C ASN A 31 14.77 -0.86 -2.15
N ILE A 32 15.35 0.30 -1.82
CA ILE A 32 16.01 0.62 -0.56
C ILE A 32 15.06 0.45 0.62
N LEU A 33 13.76 0.72 0.46
CA LEU A 33 12.80 0.52 1.55
C LEU A 33 12.71 -0.96 1.93
N LEU A 34 12.64 -1.85 0.95
CA LEU A 34 12.51 -3.30 1.22
C LEU A 34 13.85 -3.94 1.58
N ARG A 35 14.93 -3.53 0.92
CA ARG A 35 16.25 -4.15 1.08
C ARG A 35 16.95 -3.69 2.36
N ASP A 36 16.85 -2.40 2.69
CA ASP A 36 17.70 -1.78 3.71
C ASP A 36 16.88 -1.30 4.92
N VAL A 37 15.77 -0.58 4.69
CA VAL A 37 15.01 0.07 5.78
C VAL A 37 14.13 -0.92 6.53
N VAL A 38 13.38 -1.77 5.83
CA VAL A 38 12.50 -2.77 6.46
C VAL A 38 13.29 -3.69 7.39
N PRO A 39 14.41 -4.32 6.97
CA PRO A 39 15.20 -5.17 7.87
C PRO A 39 15.73 -4.41 9.09
N LEU A 40 16.15 -3.16 8.94
CA LEU A 40 16.63 -2.34 10.06
C LEU A 40 15.52 -2.06 11.08
N LEU A 41 14.30 -1.79 10.63
CA LEU A 41 13.15 -1.59 11.53
C LEU A 41 12.78 -2.90 12.26
N GLU A 42 12.83 -4.03 11.56
CA GLU A 42 12.55 -5.35 12.13
C GLU A 42 13.62 -5.76 13.15
N GLU A 43 14.90 -5.56 12.85
CA GLU A 43 16.02 -5.86 13.77
C GLU A 43 15.98 -4.96 15.01
N ALA A 44 15.55 -3.71 14.86
CA ALA A 44 15.39 -2.77 15.98
C ALA A 44 14.20 -3.10 16.89
N GLY A 45 13.36 -4.09 16.55
CA GLY A 45 12.19 -4.46 17.35
C GLY A 45 11.07 -3.41 17.32
N VAL A 46 10.87 -2.76 16.18
CA VAL A 46 9.76 -1.80 16.01
C VAL A 46 8.42 -2.53 16.04
N ASP A 47 7.46 -2.08 16.86
CA ASP A 47 6.15 -2.73 16.90
C ASP A 47 5.22 -2.28 15.75
N LEU A 48 5.27 -0.98 15.40
CA LEU A 48 4.37 -0.36 14.43
C LEU A 48 5.09 0.61 13.48
N VAL A 49 4.92 0.37 12.18
CA VAL A 49 5.22 1.31 11.11
C VAL A 49 3.90 1.85 10.56
N TYR A 50 3.61 3.11 10.85
CA TYR A 50 2.45 3.83 10.32
C TYR A 50 2.83 4.68 9.11
N SER A 51 2.09 4.52 8.02
CA SER A 51 2.36 5.18 6.74
C SER A 51 1.10 5.75 6.11
N GLY A 52 1.33 6.66 5.16
CA GLY A 52 0.29 7.25 4.30
C GLY A 52 0.69 7.19 2.83
N HIS A 53 0.12 8.09 2.02
CA HIS A 53 0.40 8.32 0.58
C HIS A 53 -0.42 7.48 -0.41
N ASN A 54 -0.84 6.27 -0.06
CA ASN A 54 -1.49 5.37 -1.04
C ASN A 54 -3.02 5.56 -1.17
N HIS A 55 -3.63 6.44 -0.37
CA HIS A 55 -5.07 6.75 -0.38
C HIS A 55 -5.96 5.52 -0.13
N LEU A 56 -5.48 4.60 0.69
CA LEU A 56 -6.21 3.39 1.08
C LEU A 56 -5.90 3.08 2.54
N TRP A 57 -6.62 2.11 3.08
CA TRP A 57 -6.27 1.44 4.31
C TRP A 57 -5.88 0.00 4.00
N ASN A 58 -4.77 -0.49 4.54
CA ASN A 58 -4.47 -1.91 4.64
C ASN A 58 -3.40 -2.16 5.71
N ARG A 59 -3.30 -3.42 6.15
CA ARG A 59 -2.36 -3.84 7.19
C ARG A 59 -1.60 -5.09 6.79
N PHE A 60 -0.34 -5.16 7.20
CA PHE A 60 0.53 -6.32 7.06
C PHE A 60 1.25 -6.58 8.38
N VAL A 61 1.74 -7.80 8.55
CA VAL A 61 2.59 -8.19 9.69
C VAL A 61 3.79 -8.94 9.12
N SER A 62 5.00 -8.53 9.49
CA SER A 62 6.21 -9.22 9.06
C SER A 62 6.48 -10.48 9.88
N PRO A 63 7.38 -11.38 9.43
CA PRO A 63 7.79 -12.54 10.23
C PRO A 63 8.39 -12.18 11.59
N ALA A 64 8.95 -10.98 11.73
CA ALA A 64 9.48 -10.46 12.99
C ALA A 64 8.40 -9.90 13.94
N GLY A 65 7.13 -9.84 13.49
CA GLY A 65 6.00 -9.33 14.27
C GLY A 65 5.69 -7.85 14.06
N VAL A 66 6.44 -7.14 13.21
CA VAL A 66 6.24 -5.70 12.97
C VAL A 66 4.94 -5.47 12.21
N HIS A 67 4.09 -4.58 12.73
CA HIS A 67 2.87 -4.17 12.06
C HIS A 67 3.14 -3.04 11.07
N TYR A 68 2.80 -3.24 9.80
CA TYR A 68 2.81 -2.19 8.79
C TYR A 68 1.37 -1.76 8.49
N LEU A 69 1.04 -0.53 8.84
CA LEU A 69 -0.29 0.06 8.65
C LEU A 69 -0.19 1.22 7.66
N GLU A 70 -0.95 1.14 6.58
CA GLU A 70 -1.25 2.26 5.68
C GLU A 70 -2.63 2.79 6.06
N GLY A 71 -2.72 4.08 6.39
CA GLY A 71 -3.92 4.70 6.96
C GLY A 71 -4.44 5.94 6.22
N SER A 72 -3.98 6.21 4.99
CA SER A 72 -4.29 7.47 4.29
C SER A 72 -5.62 7.53 3.52
N ASN A 73 -6.60 6.68 3.86
CA ASN A 73 -7.95 6.77 3.26
C ASN A 73 -8.81 7.84 3.98
N THR A 74 -8.67 9.10 3.60
CA THR A 74 -9.48 10.21 4.14
C THR A 74 -10.32 10.84 3.02
N GLY A 75 -11.39 10.18 2.58
CA GLY A 75 -12.33 10.73 1.60
C GLY A 75 -11.79 10.77 0.16
N ASN A 76 -10.73 10.03 -0.14
CA ASN A 76 -10.23 9.83 -1.50
C ASN A 76 -9.51 8.48 -1.59
N SER A 77 -9.59 7.84 -2.76
CA SER A 77 -8.94 6.57 -3.05
C SER A 77 -8.55 6.47 -4.52
N PHE A 78 -7.33 5.98 -4.78
CA PHE A 78 -6.91 5.54 -6.12
C PHE A 78 -7.19 4.05 -6.37
N GLY A 79 -7.78 3.36 -5.40
CA GLY A 79 -8.06 1.94 -5.44
C GLY A 79 -6.94 1.07 -4.88
N ALA A 80 -7.32 -0.11 -4.40
CA ALA A 80 -6.37 -1.18 -4.13
C ALA A 80 -6.11 -1.98 -5.40
N PHE A 81 -4.86 -2.36 -5.65
CA PHE A 81 -4.47 -3.28 -6.73
C PHE A 81 -4.28 -4.69 -6.21
N HIS A 82 -5.14 -5.11 -5.29
CA HIS A 82 -5.17 -6.47 -4.76
C HIS A 82 -5.95 -7.39 -5.72
N PRO A 83 -5.63 -8.69 -5.87
CA PRO A 83 -6.35 -9.58 -6.80
C PRO A 83 -7.88 -9.58 -6.62
N ARG A 84 -8.35 -9.39 -5.37
CA ARG A 84 -9.79 -9.31 -5.07
C ARG A 84 -10.46 -7.99 -5.47
N SER A 85 -9.72 -6.93 -5.77
CA SER A 85 -10.32 -5.65 -6.19
C SER A 85 -10.78 -5.63 -7.64
N GLY A 86 -10.34 -6.62 -8.45
CA GLY A 86 -10.56 -6.63 -9.90
C GLY A 86 -9.77 -5.56 -10.67
N ARG A 87 -8.87 -4.81 -10.00
CA ARG A 87 -8.08 -3.73 -10.60
C ARG A 87 -6.64 -4.16 -10.85
N THR A 88 -6.05 -3.62 -11.91
CA THR A 88 -4.65 -3.87 -12.29
C THR A 88 -3.98 -2.55 -12.62
N ARG A 89 -2.74 -2.33 -12.16
CA ARG A 89 -2.00 -1.12 -12.52
C ARG A 89 -1.68 -1.13 -14.02
N PRO A 90 -1.72 0.04 -14.69
CA PRO A 90 -1.12 0.16 -16.00
C PRO A 90 0.39 -0.11 -15.88
N ALA A 91 0.92 -0.89 -16.82
CA ALA A 91 2.36 -1.03 -17.01
C ALA A 91 2.73 -0.27 -18.29
N PRO A 92 3.87 0.43 -18.33
CA PRO A 92 4.29 1.13 -19.52
C PRO A 92 4.55 0.12 -20.66
N SER A 93 4.46 0.53 -21.92
CA SER A 93 4.84 -0.34 -23.04
C SER A 93 6.34 -0.30 -23.27
N ALA A 94 6.86 -1.07 -24.24
CA ALA A 94 8.24 -0.88 -24.71
C ALA A 94 8.48 0.58 -25.16
N PRO A 95 9.72 1.10 -25.03
CA PRO A 95 10.92 0.47 -24.46
C PRO A 95 11.06 0.45 -22.91
N TRP A 96 10.03 0.75 -22.12
CA TRP A 96 10.13 0.75 -20.66
C TRP A 96 10.12 -0.67 -20.08
N ASN A 97 10.88 -0.91 -19.00
CA ASN A 97 10.86 -2.20 -18.33
C ASN A 97 9.55 -2.39 -17.55
N THR A 98 8.80 -3.44 -17.89
CA THR A 98 7.53 -3.77 -17.21
C THR A 98 7.70 -4.75 -16.06
N GLU A 99 8.83 -5.47 -16.00
CA GLU A 99 9.08 -6.47 -14.97
C GLU A 99 9.19 -5.83 -13.58
N ASP A 100 9.69 -4.59 -13.52
CA ASP A 100 9.76 -3.82 -12.29
C ASP A 100 8.39 -3.34 -11.81
N VAL A 101 7.33 -3.40 -12.63
CA VAL A 101 6.01 -2.88 -12.29
C VAL A 101 5.13 -3.99 -11.70
N VAL A 102 4.92 -3.95 -10.39
CA VAL A 102 3.96 -4.83 -9.71
C VAL A 102 2.53 -4.41 -10.04
N ARG A 103 1.91 -5.12 -10.99
CA ARG A 103 0.59 -4.77 -11.52
C ARG A 103 -0.56 -5.10 -10.56
N GLN A 104 -0.41 -6.17 -9.77
CA GLN A 104 -1.33 -6.58 -8.71
C GLN A 104 -0.55 -7.16 -7.53
N GLY A 105 -1.13 -7.08 -6.33
CA GLY A 105 -0.59 -7.66 -5.10
C GLY A 105 0.17 -6.64 -4.24
N ASN A 106 1.03 -7.18 -3.37
CA ASN A 106 1.89 -6.40 -2.48
C ASN A 106 3.33 -6.38 -3.04
N PRO A 107 3.86 -5.20 -3.43
CA PRO A 107 5.26 -5.08 -3.82
C PRO A 107 6.27 -5.52 -2.76
N GLY A 108 5.90 -5.46 -1.48
CA GLY A 108 6.73 -5.92 -0.35
C GLY A 108 6.54 -7.39 0.02
N GLY A 109 5.78 -8.18 -0.74
CA GLY A 109 5.65 -9.63 -0.55
C GLY A 109 4.81 -10.10 0.65
N LEU A 110 4.51 -9.24 1.62
CA LEU A 110 3.70 -9.62 2.78
C LEU A 110 2.22 -9.86 2.40
N PRO A 111 1.57 -10.91 2.94
CA PRO A 111 0.14 -11.10 2.77
C PRO A 111 -0.63 -10.04 3.58
N PRO A 112 -1.68 -9.42 3.02
CA PRO A 112 -2.46 -8.42 3.75
C PRO A 112 -3.36 -9.08 4.79
N VAL A 113 -3.53 -8.42 5.93
CA VAL A 113 -4.36 -8.90 7.04
C VAL A 113 -5.80 -8.41 6.87
N LEU A 114 -6.76 -9.33 7.08
CA LEU A 114 -8.18 -8.98 7.08
C LEU A 114 -8.56 -8.25 8.38
N PRO A 115 -9.37 -7.17 8.29
CA PRO A 115 -9.99 -6.59 9.47
C PRO A 115 -10.81 -7.61 10.26
N ILE A 116 -10.71 -7.58 11.59
CA ILE A 116 -11.31 -8.63 12.43
C ILE A 116 -12.73 -8.30 12.95
N LEU A 117 -13.16 -7.04 12.93
CA LEU A 117 -14.43 -6.63 13.55
C LEU A 117 -15.55 -6.46 12.53
N ALA A 118 -15.32 -5.66 11.48
CA ALA A 118 -16.32 -5.36 10.46
C ALA A 118 -15.67 -5.08 9.10
N PRO A 119 -14.96 -6.05 8.50
CA PRO A 119 -14.30 -5.84 7.20
C PRO A 119 -15.31 -5.42 6.14
N ARG A 120 -14.89 -4.50 5.25
CA ARG A 120 -15.68 -4.19 4.06
C ARG A 120 -15.74 -5.42 3.17
N CYS A 121 -16.91 -5.68 2.59
CA CYS A 121 -17.08 -6.75 1.61
C CYS A 121 -17.16 -6.19 0.20
N ASP A 122 -16.79 -7.02 -0.78
CA ASP A 122 -17.13 -6.74 -2.18
C ASP A 122 -18.62 -7.04 -2.47
N GLU A 123 -19.03 -6.82 -3.71
CA GLU A 123 -20.41 -7.07 -4.19
C GLU A 123 -20.86 -8.53 -3.99
N ALA A 124 -19.92 -9.47 -3.95
CA ALA A 124 -20.20 -10.88 -3.69
C ALA A 124 -20.22 -11.23 -2.17
N GLY A 125 -20.14 -10.23 -1.29
CA GLY A 125 -20.14 -10.41 0.16
C GLY A 125 -18.80 -10.90 0.72
N ARG A 126 -17.72 -10.92 -0.05
CA ARG A 126 -16.41 -11.44 0.40
C ARG A 126 -15.63 -10.33 1.11
N PRO A 127 -15.09 -10.59 2.32
CA PRO A 127 -14.34 -9.58 3.07
C PRO A 127 -13.04 -9.20 2.36
N GLN A 128 -12.73 -7.91 2.39
CA GLN A 128 -11.57 -7.30 1.76
C GLN A 128 -10.51 -6.93 2.81
N PRO A 129 -9.21 -7.15 2.53
CA PRO A 129 -8.13 -6.80 3.44
C PRO A 129 -7.67 -5.34 3.26
N PHE A 130 -8.54 -4.50 2.71
CA PHE A 130 -8.27 -3.10 2.44
C PHE A 130 -9.56 -2.28 2.48
N VAL A 131 -9.43 -0.97 2.70
CA VAL A 131 -10.47 0.02 2.42
C VAL A 131 -9.93 0.95 1.34
N ALA A 132 -10.59 1.00 0.19
CA ALA A 132 -10.15 1.78 -0.95
C ALA A 132 -11.33 2.47 -1.64
N ASP A 133 -12.16 3.14 -0.84
CA ASP A 133 -13.37 3.84 -1.26
C ASP A 133 -13.18 5.36 -1.03
N GLY A 134 -13.63 6.18 -1.98
CA GLY A 134 -13.57 7.64 -1.87
C GLY A 134 -14.67 8.23 -1.00
N ASN A 135 -15.73 7.48 -0.72
CA ASN A 135 -16.83 7.92 0.13
C ASN A 135 -16.61 7.59 1.61
N LEU A 136 -15.51 6.92 1.93
CA LEU A 136 -15.18 6.56 3.31
C LEU A 136 -14.09 7.48 3.86
N VAL A 137 -14.28 7.88 5.11
CA VAL A 137 -13.23 8.50 5.93
C VAL A 137 -12.79 7.47 6.95
N VAL A 138 -11.55 7.01 6.82
CA VAL A 138 -10.92 6.08 7.75
C VAL A 138 -10.07 6.87 8.75
N PHE A 139 -10.13 6.47 10.01
CA PHE A 139 -9.30 7.04 11.08
C PHE A 139 -8.92 5.98 12.11
N HIS A 140 -7.84 6.25 12.84
CA HIS A 140 -7.22 5.31 13.76
C HIS A 140 -6.87 5.98 15.08
N ALA A 141 -6.82 5.19 16.14
CA ALA A 141 -6.28 5.60 17.42
C ALA A 141 -5.28 4.55 17.91
N LEU A 142 -4.09 5.02 18.29
CA LEU A 142 -3.10 4.23 19.01
C LEU A 142 -3.25 4.50 20.51
N HIS A 143 -3.70 3.49 21.24
CA HIS A 143 -3.70 3.50 22.70
C HIS A 143 -2.35 3.01 23.22
N THR A 144 -1.42 3.93 23.46
CA THR A 144 -0.04 3.61 23.88
C THR A 144 0.05 2.80 25.18
N GLY A 145 -0.82 3.05 26.17
CA GLY A 145 -0.82 2.30 27.42
C GLY A 145 -1.27 0.83 27.32
N ARG A 146 -1.88 0.42 26.19
CA ARG A 146 -2.34 -0.96 25.93
C ARG A 146 -1.64 -1.57 24.71
N GLY A 147 -0.83 -0.79 24.01
CA GLY A 147 -0.31 -1.18 22.69
C GLY A 147 -1.41 -1.50 21.69
N THR A 148 -2.58 -0.85 21.74
CA THR A 148 -3.71 -1.23 20.87
C THR A 148 -3.92 -0.19 19.78
N VAL A 149 -4.00 -0.64 18.52
CA VAL A 149 -4.46 0.19 17.40
C VAL A 149 -5.90 -0.19 17.09
N THR A 150 -6.77 0.81 17.02
CA THR A 150 -8.17 0.63 16.59
C THR A 150 -8.44 1.47 15.37
N SER A 151 -9.19 0.89 14.41
CA SER A 151 -9.54 1.53 13.15
C SER A 151 -11.04 1.66 12.99
N TRP A 152 -11.47 2.82 12.51
CA TRP A 152 -12.86 3.13 12.20
C TRP A 152 -12.99 3.69 10.80
N TYR A 153 -14.19 3.58 10.24
CA TYR A 153 -14.59 4.35 9.08
C TYR A 153 -15.94 5.03 9.30
N VAL A 154 -16.17 6.12 8.58
CA VAL A 154 -17.48 6.76 8.40
C VAL A 154 -17.79 6.78 6.91
N ASP A 155 -19.02 6.40 6.56
CA ASP A 155 -19.54 6.55 5.20
C ASP A 155 -20.18 7.93 5.02
N LEU A 156 -19.60 8.73 4.13
CA LEU A 156 -20.05 10.08 3.82
C LEU A 156 -21.36 10.11 3.03
N ASN A 157 -21.73 9.00 2.39
CA ASN A 157 -23.03 8.86 1.72
C ASN A 157 -24.15 8.42 2.66
N SER A 158 -23.81 7.91 3.86
CA SER A 158 -24.82 7.53 4.84
C SER A 158 -25.40 8.75 5.53
N ALA A 159 -26.73 8.86 5.55
CA ALA A 159 -27.42 9.98 6.21
C ALA A 159 -27.18 10.06 7.72
N ASP A 160 -26.82 8.95 8.37
CA ASP A 160 -26.56 8.88 9.81
C ASP A 160 -25.09 9.06 10.18
N HIS A 161 -24.18 9.09 9.19
CA HIS A 161 -22.72 9.14 9.34
C HIS A 161 -22.18 8.23 10.44
N ARG A 162 -22.76 7.03 10.58
CA ARG A 162 -22.42 6.11 11.67
C ARG A 162 -20.94 5.74 11.63
N VAL A 163 -20.29 5.88 12.78
CA VAL A 163 -18.91 5.43 12.99
C VAL A 163 -18.89 3.91 13.13
N VAL A 164 -18.16 3.22 12.26
CA VAL A 164 -18.01 1.77 12.28
C VAL A 164 -16.58 1.41 12.68
N ARG A 165 -16.42 0.74 13.82
CA ARG A 165 -15.15 0.11 14.22
C ARG A 165 -14.96 -1.15 13.39
N PHE A 166 -13.90 -1.23 12.60
CA PHE A 166 -13.74 -2.32 11.63
C PHE A 166 -12.50 -3.18 11.84
N ASP A 167 -11.44 -2.65 12.44
CA ASP A 167 -10.26 -3.42 12.83
C ASP A 167 -9.73 -3.02 14.22
N GLU A 168 -9.06 -3.96 14.87
CA GLU A 168 -8.32 -3.76 16.11
C GLU A 168 -7.22 -4.79 16.23
N PHE A 169 -6.04 -4.37 16.69
CA PHE A 169 -4.93 -5.28 16.97
C PHE A 169 -4.05 -4.73 18.08
N THR A 170 -3.33 -5.65 18.73
CA THR A 170 -2.32 -5.33 19.74
C THR A 170 -0.94 -5.40 19.09
N LEU A 171 -0.08 -4.46 19.47
CA LEU A 171 1.32 -4.33 19.12
C LEU A 171 2.17 -5.23 20.02
#